data_AF-A0A1Q4VC56-F1
#
_entry.id   AF-A0A1Q4VC56-F1
#
_cell.length_a   1.000
_cell.length_b   1.000
_cell.length_c   1.000
_cell.angle_alpha   90.00
_cell.angle_beta   90.00
_cell.angle_gamma   90.00
#
_symmetry.space_group_name_H-M   'P 1'
#
loop_
_entity.id
_entity.type
_entity.pdbx_description
1 polymer ?
#
loop_
_entity_poly.entity_id
_entity_poly.type
_entity_poly.pdbx_seq_one_letter_code
_entity_poly.pdbx_strand_id
1 'polypeptide(L)'
;MTTATGAEGRDTAGDGYGFGDLDRLMGLQTGDEKHGPAATSTLDALWVLYDRVLRVSPATADAPERDRFLLSKGHGPMAYYAVLAAKGFVPVEWLPGFGAYDSPLGHHPDRMLVPGAEIGSGSLGHGLPLAVGTALGLRARGLTDPAVWVLVGDAELDEGSNHEAIAFAGPAGLDRLHTVVIDNASARYGRPGGIAARFEAGGWSAVTVDGRDHEALYAAFTAPHPGRPHAVIARVDPRS
;
A
#
# COMPACT_ATOMS: atom_id res chain seq x y z
N MET A 1 -14.83 -16.80 -49.12
CA MET A 1 -14.27 -15.43 -49.30
C MET A 1 -15.40 -14.43 -49.06
N THR A 2 -15.54 -13.94 -47.83
CA THR A 2 -16.06 -12.60 -47.48
C THR A 2 -15.74 -12.41 -46.01
N THR A 3 -14.71 -11.61 -45.75
CA THR A 3 -14.28 -11.12 -44.44
C THR A 3 -15.19 -9.97 -44.03
N ALA A 4 -15.73 -9.99 -42.81
CA ALA A 4 -16.35 -8.83 -42.18
C ALA A 4 -15.70 -8.62 -40.81
N THR A 5 -14.84 -7.62 -40.78
CA THR A 5 -14.25 -6.93 -39.63
C THR A 5 -15.26 -5.96 -39.02
N GLY A 6 -15.14 -5.72 -37.70
CA GLY A 6 -15.84 -4.67 -36.94
C GLY A 6 -16.64 -5.28 -35.78
N ALA A 7 -16.56 -4.82 -34.53
CA ALA A 7 -16.10 -3.53 -34.03
C ALA A 7 -15.53 -3.66 -32.62
N GLU A 8 -14.58 -2.77 -32.33
CA GLU A 8 -13.99 -2.48 -31.03
C GLU A 8 -15.07 -2.07 -30.02
N GLY A 9 -15.01 -2.66 -28.83
CA GLY A 9 -15.62 -2.13 -27.62
C GLY A 9 -14.51 -1.73 -26.65
N ARG A 10 -13.85 -0.59 -26.91
CA ARG A 10 -13.09 0.11 -25.86
C ARG A 10 -14.12 0.73 -24.94
N ASP A 11 -14.30 0.12 -23.77
CA ASP A 11 -15.06 0.71 -22.69
C ASP A 11 -14.35 2.00 -22.23
N THR A 12 -15.12 3.05 -22.05
CA THR A 12 -14.68 4.44 -22.03
C THR A 12 -13.82 4.75 -20.81
N ALA A 13 -12.51 4.91 -21.02
CA ALA A 13 -11.63 5.59 -20.09
C ALA A 13 -12.06 7.07 -20.01
N GLY A 14 -12.69 7.47 -18.90
CA GLY A 14 -12.72 8.88 -18.53
C GLY A 14 -11.28 9.35 -18.34
N ASP A 15 -10.95 10.54 -18.85
CA ASP A 15 -9.60 11.12 -18.80
C ASP A 15 -9.01 11.00 -17.37
N GLY A 16 -8.20 9.96 -17.17
CA GLY A 16 -7.80 9.50 -15.84
C GLY A 16 -6.62 10.30 -15.31
N TYR A 17 -6.62 10.56 -14.01
CA TYR A 17 -5.46 11.13 -13.34
C TYR A 17 -4.25 10.20 -13.48
N GLY A 18 -3.10 10.77 -13.86
CA GLY A 18 -1.82 10.08 -13.88
C GLY A 18 -0.98 10.40 -12.64
N PHE A 19 0.21 9.81 -12.55
CA PHE A 19 1.15 10.10 -11.46
C PHE A 19 1.49 11.60 -11.34
N GLY A 20 1.64 12.29 -12.48
CA GLY A 20 1.94 13.72 -12.53
C GLY A 20 0.86 14.63 -11.95
N ASP A 21 -0.36 14.12 -11.75
CA ASP A 21 -1.45 14.87 -11.12
C ASP A 21 -1.41 14.79 -9.59
N LEU A 22 -0.67 13.84 -9.02
CA LEU A 22 -0.74 13.54 -7.58
C LEU A 22 -0.21 14.70 -6.72
N ASP A 23 0.80 15.43 -7.16
CA ASP A 23 1.30 16.61 -6.44
C ASP A 23 0.20 17.67 -6.30
N ARG A 24 -0.59 17.89 -7.37
CA ARG A 24 -1.73 18.80 -7.34
C ARG A 24 -2.81 18.30 -6.39
N LEU A 25 -3.16 17.01 -6.45
CA LEU A 25 -4.18 16.40 -5.59
C LEU A 25 -3.75 16.41 -4.11
N MET A 26 -2.48 16.18 -3.82
CA MET A 26 -1.91 16.33 -2.49
C MET A 26 -1.98 17.78 -2.01
N GLY A 27 -1.68 18.74 -2.89
CA GLY A 27 -1.75 20.17 -2.59
C GLY A 27 -3.16 20.70 -2.25
N LEU A 28 -4.22 19.93 -2.56
CA LEU A 28 -5.58 20.28 -2.14
C LEU A 28 -5.82 20.03 -0.64
N GLN A 29 -4.99 19.22 0.02
CA GLN A 29 -5.16 18.83 1.41
C GLN A 29 -4.28 19.73 2.29
N THR A 30 -4.88 20.78 2.87
CA THR A 30 -4.17 21.79 3.70
C THR A 30 -4.23 21.45 5.19
N GLY A 31 -3.30 21.95 6.01
CA GLY A 31 -3.37 21.86 7.49
C GLY A 31 -2.63 20.69 8.13
N ASP A 32 -1.83 19.93 7.36
CA ASP A 32 -0.91 18.91 7.87
C ASP A 32 0.49 19.02 7.23
N GLU A 33 0.96 20.26 7.05
CA GLU A 33 2.25 20.56 6.43
C GLU A 33 3.43 19.89 7.17
N LYS A 34 3.24 19.62 8.47
CA LYS A 34 4.17 18.86 9.32
C LYS A 34 4.41 17.42 8.86
N HIS A 35 3.57 16.86 7.98
CA HIS A 35 3.68 15.48 7.48
C HIS A 35 3.97 15.39 5.98
N GLY A 36 4.25 16.52 5.32
CA GLY A 36 4.65 16.56 3.91
C GLY A 36 5.75 15.56 3.52
N PRO A 37 6.86 15.45 4.27
CA PRO A 37 7.93 14.49 3.97
C PRO A 37 7.50 13.02 4.13
N ALA A 38 6.56 12.73 5.04
CA ALA A 38 6.04 11.37 5.21
C ALA A 38 5.13 11.01 4.03
N ALA A 39 4.26 11.93 3.62
CA ALA A 39 3.37 11.73 2.48
C ALA A 39 4.17 11.50 1.18
N THR A 40 5.15 12.35 0.88
CA THR A 40 5.98 12.21 -0.34
C THR A 40 6.80 10.92 -0.33
N SER A 41 7.25 10.46 0.84
CA SER A 41 8.02 9.20 0.93
C SER A 41 7.24 7.94 0.57
N THR A 42 5.91 8.00 0.52
CA THR A 42 5.07 6.82 0.24
C THR A 42 4.41 6.86 -1.14
N LEU A 43 4.47 8.01 -1.82
CA LEU A 43 3.65 8.31 -2.99
C LEU A 43 3.89 7.35 -4.16
N ASP A 44 5.15 7.17 -4.56
CA ASP A 44 5.55 6.31 -5.68
C ASP A 44 5.14 4.85 -5.45
N ALA A 45 5.42 4.30 -4.25
CA ALA A 45 5.05 2.94 -3.90
C ALA A 45 3.53 2.74 -3.92
N LEU A 46 2.76 3.68 -3.36
CA LEU A 46 1.29 3.65 -3.40
C LEU A 46 0.78 3.72 -4.83
N TRP A 47 1.32 4.61 -5.66
CA TRP A 47 0.92 4.75 -7.05
C TRP A 47 1.16 3.46 -7.82
N VAL A 48 2.38 2.91 -7.79
CA VAL A 48 2.71 1.68 -8.52
C VAL A 48 1.83 0.51 -8.06
N LEU A 49 1.55 0.40 -6.76
CA LEU A 49 0.62 -0.62 -6.24
C LEU A 49 -0.76 -0.48 -6.88
N TYR A 50 -1.38 0.70 -6.78
CA TYR A 50 -2.74 0.92 -7.26
C TYR A 50 -2.89 0.98 -8.78
N ASP A 51 -1.83 1.37 -9.50
CA ASP A 51 -1.85 1.54 -10.94
C ASP A 51 -1.57 0.23 -11.69
N ARG A 52 -0.68 -0.62 -11.15
CA ARG A 52 -0.11 -1.74 -11.90
C ARG A 52 -0.18 -3.09 -11.21
N VAL A 53 -0.39 -3.14 -9.88
CA VAL A 53 -0.24 -4.39 -9.11
C VAL A 53 -1.54 -4.89 -8.51
N LEU A 54 -2.24 -4.02 -7.77
CA LEU A 54 -3.43 -4.42 -7.02
C LEU A 54 -4.59 -4.72 -7.96
N ARG A 55 -5.22 -5.87 -7.78
CA ARG A 55 -6.47 -6.22 -8.44
C ARG A 55 -7.64 -5.66 -7.63
N VAL A 56 -7.83 -4.35 -7.71
CA VAL A 56 -8.93 -3.64 -7.06
C VAL A 56 -9.28 -2.38 -7.82
N SER A 57 -10.57 -2.04 -7.84
CA SER A 57 -11.12 -0.81 -8.42
C SER A 57 -12.36 -0.42 -7.61
N PRO A 58 -12.92 0.79 -7.80
CA PRO A 58 -14.19 1.16 -7.18
C PRO A 58 -15.32 0.17 -7.49
N ALA A 59 -15.34 -0.38 -8.72
CA ALA A 59 -16.35 -1.36 -9.15
C ALA A 59 -16.16 -2.74 -8.52
N THR A 60 -14.96 -3.07 -8.05
CA THR A 60 -14.62 -4.39 -7.48
C THR A 60 -14.27 -4.31 -5.99
N ALA A 61 -14.51 -3.16 -5.33
CA ALA A 61 -14.13 -2.91 -3.94
C ALA A 61 -14.78 -3.88 -2.93
N ASP A 62 -15.93 -4.46 -3.26
CA ASP A 62 -16.60 -5.47 -2.42
C ASP A 62 -16.42 -6.91 -2.91
N ALA A 63 -15.70 -7.12 -4.02
CA ALA A 63 -15.48 -8.45 -4.58
C ALA A 63 -14.64 -9.30 -3.61
N PRO A 64 -15.05 -10.54 -3.29
CA PRO A 64 -14.24 -11.44 -2.46
C PRO A 64 -12.83 -11.66 -3.01
N GLU A 65 -12.68 -11.70 -4.33
CA GLU A 65 -11.48 -12.08 -5.07
C GLU A 65 -10.47 -10.94 -5.28
N ARG A 66 -10.81 -9.70 -4.89
CA ARG A 66 -9.89 -8.56 -5.01
C ARG A 66 -8.67 -8.73 -4.11
N ASP A 67 -7.60 -8.00 -4.38
CA ASP A 67 -6.50 -7.90 -3.42
C ASP A 67 -6.86 -6.96 -2.26
N ARG A 68 -6.25 -7.19 -1.08
CA ARG A 68 -6.43 -6.39 0.13
C ARG A 68 -5.23 -5.47 0.31
N PHE A 69 -5.44 -4.19 0.60
CA PHE A 69 -4.35 -3.24 0.87
C PHE A 69 -4.54 -2.54 2.21
N LEU A 70 -3.58 -2.72 3.10
CA LEU A 70 -3.57 -2.14 4.44
C LEU A 70 -2.49 -1.06 4.53
N LEU A 71 -2.89 0.19 4.71
CA LEU A 71 -1.96 1.25 5.09
C LEU A 71 -1.73 1.21 6.60
N SER A 72 -0.62 0.60 7.04
CA SER A 72 -0.26 0.52 8.47
C SER A 72 0.29 1.85 8.99
N LYS A 73 1.16 2.47 8.18
CA LYS A 73 1.70 3.82 8.40
C LYS A 73 0.61 4.87 8.16
N GLY A 74 -0.36 4.93 9.05
CA GLY A 74 -1.55 5.76 8.89
C GLY A 74 -1.34 7.27 9.06
N HIS A 75 -0.17 7.72 9.54
CA HIS A 75 0.11 9.13 9.78
C HIS A 75 0.46 9.86 8.49
N GLY A 76 -0.14 11.04 8.29
CA GLY A 76 0.04 11.83 7.07
C GLY A 76 -0.48 11.15 5.80
N PRO A 77 -1.74 10.67 5.76
CA PRO A 77 -2.29 9.84 4.67
C PRO A 77 -2.57 10.61 3.37
N MET A 78 -2.02 11.81 3.20
CA MET A 78 -2.33 12.69 2.07
C MET A 78 -2.02 12.05 0.71
N ALA A 79 -0.89 11.35 0.61
CA ALA A 79 -0.53 10.59 -0.59
C ALA A 79 -1.52 9.46 -0.85
N TYR A 80 -1.97 8.78 0.20
CA TYR A 80 -2.95 7.71 0.09
C TYR A 80 -4.31 8.21 -0.41
N TYR A 81 -4.82 9.31 0.18
CA TYR A 81 -6.07 9.91 -0.27
C TYR A 81 -5.97 10.48 -1.69
N ALA A 82 -4.83 11.07 -2.07
CA ALA A 82 -4.61 11.52 -3.45
C ALA A 82 -4.65 10.33 -4.43
N VAL A 83 -4.03 9.20 -4.10
CA VAL A 83 -4.09 7.97 -4.92
C VAL A 83 -5.51 7.41 -4.99
N LEU A 84 -6.22 7.33 -3.86
CA LEU A 84 -7.62 6.87 -3.85
C LEU A 84 -8.52 7.78 -4.70
N ALA A 85 -8.33 9.10 -4.64
CA ALA A 85 -9.06 10.06 -5.47
C ALA A 85 -8.72 9.89 -6.95
N ALA A 86 -7.43 9.76 -7.28
CA ALA A 86 -6.96 9.54 -8.64
C ALA A 86 -7.52 8.25 -9.25
N LYS A 87 -7.70 7.21 -8.42
CA LYS A 87 -8.27 5.91 -8.81
C LYS A 87 -9.80 5.84 -8.67
N GLY A 88 -10.45 6.94 -8.31
CA GLY A 88 -11.92 7.05 -8.25
C GLY A 88 -12.58 6.35 -7.06
N PHE A 89 -11.84 5.96 -6.03
CA PHE A 89 -12.42 5.42 -4.80
C PHE A 89 -13.13 6.50 -3.99
N VAL A 90 -12.60 7.72 -4.02
CA VAL A 90 -13.20 8.90 -3.37
C VAL A 90 -13.27 10.06 -4.36
N PRO A 91 -14.23 10.97 -4.23
CA PRO A 91 -14.29 12.16 -5.06
C PRO A 91 -13.15 13.14 -4.72
N VAL A 92 -12.57 13.77 -5.74
CA VAL A 92 -11.48 14.77 -5.60
C VAL A 92 -11.93 15.95 -4.74
N GLU A 93 -13.22 16.27 -4.78
CA GLU A 93 -13.87 17.35 -4.03
C GLU A 93 -13.83 17.12 -2.51
N TRP A 94 -13.53 15.90 -2.04
CA TRP A 94 -13.32 15.65 -0.61
C TRP A 94 -11.94 16.11 -0.13
N LEU A 95 -10.93 16.17 -1.01
CA LEU A 95 -9.54 16.48 -0.62
C LEU A 95 -9.39 17.83 0.09
N PRO A 96 -10.05 18.94 -0.33
CA PRO A 96 -10.01 20.21 0.40
C PRO A 96 -10.59 20.15 1.82
N GLY A 97 -11.44 19.17 2.12
CA GLY A 97 -12.03 18.98 3.44
C GLY A 97 -11.13 18.20 4.40
N PHE A 98 -9.95 17.74 3.99
CA PHE A 98 -9.06 16.94 4.83
C PHE A 98 -8.83 17.56 6.22
N GLY A 99 -9.00 16.75 7.28
CA GLY A 99 -8.82 17.16 8.67
C GLY A 99 -9.96 18.01 9.26
N ALA A 100 -10.98 18.40 8.48
CA ALA A 100 -12.15 19.10 9.00
C ALA A 100 -13.06 18.17 9.82
N TYR A 101 -13.83 18.74 10.76
CA TYR A 101 -14.65 17.99 11.73
C TYR A 101 -15.59 16.96 11.09
N ASP A 102 -16.29 17.35 10.02
CA ASP A 102 -17.26 16.48 9.31
C ASP A 102 -16.65 15.76 8.10
N SER A 103 -15.33 15.83 7.94
CA SER A 103 -14.66 15.21 6.79
C SER A 103 -14.48 13.71 6.99
N PRO A 104 -14.77 12.88 5.98
CA PRO A 104 -14.39 11.48 6.01
C PRO A 104 -12.87 11.29 5.95
N LEU A 105 -12.14 12.29 5.43
CA LEU A 105 -10.69 12.26 5.26
C LEU A 105 -10.00 12.86 6.50
N GLY A 106 -9.79 12.04 7.52
CA GLY A 106 -9.08 12.42 8.75
C GLY A 106 -7.55 12.27 8.64
N HIS A 107 -6.84 12.73 9.68
CA HIS A 107 -5.37 12.59 9.80
C HIS A 107 -4.88 11.14 9.89
N HIS A 108 -5.80 10.20 10.08
CA HIS A 108 -5.57 8.77 9.94
C HIS A 108 -6.76 8.16 9.17
N PRO A 109 -6.53 7.22 8.24
CA PRO A 109 -7.59 6.53 7.52
C PRO A 109 -8.55 5.81 8.47
N ASP A 110 -9.85 5.94 8.19
CA ASP A 110 -10.93 5.20 8.83
C ASP A 110 -11.65 4.33 7.79
N ARG A 111 -11.61 3.00 7.95
CA ARG A 111 -12.27 2.05 7.05
C ARG A 111 -13.79 2.22 6.95
N MET A 112 -14.42 2.84 7.94
CA MET A 112 -15.87 3.06 7.96
C MET A 112 -16.27 4.29 7.15
N LEU A 113 -15.34 5.24 6.97
CA LEU A 113 -15.60 6.53 6.33
C LEU A 113 -14.96 6.66 4.95
N VAL A 114 -13.83 5.99 4.72
CA VAL A 114 -13.03 6.12 3.50
C VAL A 114 -13.18 4.86 2.63
N PRO A 115 -13.94 4.92 1.52
CA PRO A 115 -13.97 3.84 0.54
C PRO A 115 -12.57 3.49 0.04
N GLY A 116 -12.27 2.19 -0.03
CA GLY A 116 -10.95 1.67 -0.39
C GLY A 116 -9.97 1.53 0.79
N ALA A 117 -10.23 2.11 1.96
CA ALA A 117 -9.43 1.84 3.16
C ALA A 117 -9.83 0.52 3.81
N GLU A 118 -8.90 -0.43 3.87
CA GLU A 118 -9.17 -1.76 4.45
C GLU A 118 -9.23 -1.74 5.99
N ILE A 119 -8.46 -0.86 6.62
CA ILE A 119 -8.34 -0.75 8.07
C ILE A 119 -8.44 0.69 8.55
N GLY A 120 -8.94 0.87 9.77
CA GLY A 120 -8.66 2.07 10.55
C GLY A 120 -7.20 2.01 11.02
N SER A 121 -6.41 3.04 10.74
CA SER A 121 -4.98 3.07 11.09
C SER A 121 -4.64 4.26 11.99
N GLY A 122 -3.37 4.40 12.38
CA GLY A 122 -2.86 5.51 13.20
C GLY A 122 -2.13 5.09 14.47
N SER A 123 -2.39 3.88 14.96
CA SER A 123 -1.51 3.24 15.94
C SER A 123 -0.52 2.35 15.19
N LEU A 124 0.76 2.75 15.20
CA LEU A 124 1.83 2.00 14.54
C LEU A 124 1.88 0.55 15.03
N GLY A 125 2.30 -0.35 14.14
CA GLY A 125 2.53 -1.76 14.46
C GLY A 125 1.31 -2.65 14.34
N HIS A 126 0.14 -2.12 14.01
CA HIS A 126 -1.09 -2.93 13.92
C HIS A 126 -1.34 -3.52 12.53
N GLY A 127 -0.94 -2.83 11.45
CA GLY A 127 -1.32 -3.24 10.10
C GLY A 127 -0.70 -4.56 9.65
N LEU A 128 0.56 -4.85 9.96
CA LEU A 128 1.19 -6.12 9.58
C LEU A 128 0.58 -7.34 10.33
N PRO A 129 0.34 -7.31 11.65
CA PRO A 129 -0.46 -8.32 12.33
C PRO A 129 -1.86 -8.50 11.74
N LEU A 130 -2.55 -7.40 11.40
CA LEU A 130 -3.86 -7.44 10.74
C LEU A 130 -3.78 -8.08 9.35
N ALA A 131 -2.71 -7.81 8.59
CA ALA A 131 -2.47 -8.42 7.29
C ALA A 131 -2.24 -9.94 7.40
N VAL A 132 -1.48 -10.38 8.42
CA VAL A 132 -1.33 -11.81 8.75
C VAL A 132 -2.69 -12.46 9.02
N GLY A 133 -3.51 -11.85 9.87
CA GLY A 133 -4.87 -12.33 10.16
C GLY A 133 -5.77 -12.36 8.92
N THR A 134 -5.66 -11.35 8.06
CA THR A 134 -6.42 -11.24 6.81
C THR A 134 -6.04 -12.37 5.85
N ALA A 135 -4.75 -12.65 5.66
CA ALA A 135 -4.28 -13.73 4.81
C ALA A 135 -4.75 -15.11 5.31
N LEU A 136 -4.68 -15.33 6.63
CA LEU A 136 -5.21 -16.55 7.25
C LEU A 136 -6.73 -16.68 7.05
N GLY A 137 -7.47 -15.58 7.20
CA GLY A 137 -8.92 -15.54 7.00
C GLY A 137 -9.33 -15.86 5.57
N LEU A 138 -8.65 -15.29 4.58
CA LEU A 138 -8.88 -15.60 3.16
C LEU A 138 -8.60 -17.07 2.86
N ARG A 139 -7.47 -17.60 3.33
CA ARG A 139 -7.12 -19.02 3.18
C ARG A 139 -8.17 -19.94 3.82
N ALA A 140 -8.67 -19.60 5.01
CA ALA A 140 -9.71 -20.36 5.69
C ALA A 140 -11.05 -20.38 4.92
N ARG A 141 -11.31 -19.36 4.09
CA ARG A 141 -12.47 -19.29 3.18
C ARG A 141 -12.24 -19.96 1.83
N GLY A 142 -11.06 -20.57 1.60
CA GLY A 142 -10.68 -21.14 0.31
C GLY A 142 -10.28 -20.11 -0.74
N LEU A 143 -10.13 -18.84 -0.36
CA LEU A 143 -9.68 -17.76 -1.24
C LEU A 143 -8.15 -17.67 -1.18
N THR A 144 -7.48 -18.51 -1.96
CA THR A 144 -6.00 -18.59 -1.98
C THR A 144 -5.35 -17.75 -3.06
N ASP A 145 -6.12 -17.21 -3.99
CA ASP A 145 -5.62 -16.37 -5.08
C ASP A 145 -5.45 -14.88 -4.68
N PRO A 146 -6.36 -14.25 -3.91
CA PRO A 146 -6.18 -12.85 -3.47
C PRO A 146 -4.88 -12.61 -2.70
N ALA A 147 -4.19 -11.53 -3.02
CA ALA A 147 -3.02 -11.07 -2.28
C ALA A 147 -3.43 -10.13 -1.14
N VAL A 148 -2.65 -10.14 -0.05
CA VAL A 148 -2.74 -9.17 1.04
C VAL A 148 -1.47 -8.35 1.05
N TRP A 149 -1.63 -7.04 0.85
CA TRP A 149 -0.58 -6.05 0.85
C TRP A 149 -0.66 -5.20 2.10
N VAL A 150 0.48 -4.93 2.72
CA VAL A 150 0.59 -3.97 3.81
C VAL A 150 1.77 -3.05 3.59
N LEU A 151 1.53 -1.74 3.75
CA LEU A 151 2.59 -0.73 3.72
C LEU A 151 2.88 -0.27 5.16
N VAL A 152 4.14 -0.41 5.57
CA VAL A 152 4.64 -0.01 6.88
C VAL A 152 5.79 1.00 6.76
N GLY A 153 6.00 1.80 7.80
CA GLY A 153 7.22 2.61 7.92
C GLY A 153 8.39 1.82 8.51
N ASP A 154 9.62 2.23 8.23
CA ASP A 154 10.81 1.69 8.90
C ASP A 154 10.78 1.86 10.43
N ALA A 155 10.45 3.05 10.93
CA ALA A 155 10.33 3.30 12.38
C ALA A 155 9.19 2.52 13.03
N GLU A 156 8.14 2.22 12.28
CA GLU A 156 7.05 1.38 12.75
C GLU A 156 7.52 -0.06 13.03
N LEU A 157 8.58 -0.54 12.37
CA LEU A 157 9.16 -1.85 12.67
C LEU A 157 9.79 -1.94 14.06
N ASP A 158 9.96 -0.84 14.78
CA ASP A 158 10.40 -0.84 16.18
C ASP A 158 9.31 -1.42 17.12
N GLU A 159 8.04 -1.43 16.68
CA GLU A 159 6.94 -2.03 17.44
C GLU A 159 7.05 -3.56 17.57
N GLY A 160 6.79 -4.07 18.77
CA GLY A 160 6.91 -5.50 19.08
C GLY A 160 5.98 -6.38 18.25
N SER A 161 4.77 -5.92 17.97
CA SER A 161 3.77 -6.63 17.17
C SER A 161 4.25 -6.95 15.75
N ASN A 162 5.02 -6.05 15.13
CA ASN A 162 5.65 -6.31 13.83
C ASN A 162 6.70 -7.42 13.91
N HIS A 163 7.44 -7.52 15.02
CA HIS A 163 8.39 -8.62 15.23
C HIS A 163 7.67 -9.97 15.33
N GLU A 164 6.56 -10.03 16.07
CA GLU A 164 5.73 -11.23 16.20
C GLU A 164 5.16 -11.66 14.84
N ALA A 165 4.62 -10.71 14.07
CA ALA A 165 4.07 -10.98 12.74
C ALA A 165 5.14 -11.48 11.76
N ILE A 166 6.34 -10.87 11.74
CA ILE A 166 7.47 -11.32 10.91
C ILE A 166 7.88 -12.75 11.28
N ALA A 167 8.01 -13.04 12.57
CA ALA A 167 8.42 -14.35 13.08
C ALA A 167 7.40 -15.46 12.75
N PHE A 168 6.11 -15.12 12.69
CA PHE A 168 5.04 -16.08 12.40
C PHE A 168 4.86 -16.34 10.90
N ALA A 169 4.82 -15.29 10.08
CA ALA A 169 4.31 -15.39 8.70
C ALA A 169 5.16 -16.29 7.78
N GLY A 170 6.49 -16.29 7.95
CA GLY A 170 7.39 -17.13 7.16
C GLY A 170 7.17 -18.62 7.41
N PRO A 171 7.31 -19.12 8.67
CA PRO A 171 7.00 -20.51 9.02
C PRO A 171 5.56 -20.93 8.70
N ALA A 172 4.60 -19.99 8.75
CA ALA A 172 3.21 -20.25 8.38
C ALA A 172 2.96 -20.34 6.86
N GLY A 173 3.98 -20.08 6.03
CA GLY A 173 3.92 -20.18 4.57
C GLY A 173 2.90 -19.22 3.95
N LEU A 174 2.82 -17.98 4.45
CA LEU A 174 1.88 -16.97 3.95
C LEU A 174 2.35 -16.35 2.63
N ASP A 175 2.40 -17.16 1.58
CA ASP A 175 2.93 -16.79 0.25
C ASP A 175 2.13 -15.73 -0.51
N ARG A 176 0.91 -15.41 -0.07
CA ARG A 176 0.10 -14.28 -0.59
C ARG A 176 0.18 -13.02 0.27
N LEU A 177 1.06 -12.99 1.27
CA LEU A 177 1.32 -11.81 2.09
C LEU A 177 2.53 -11.04 1.55
N HIS A 178 2.31 -9.77 1.23
CA HIS A 178 3.30 -8.84 0.72
C HIS A 178 3.43 -7.65 1.66
N THR A 179 4.65 -7.31 2.06
CA THR A 179 4.95 -6.15 2.91
C THR A 179 5.82 -5.16 2.13
N VAL A 180 5.37 -3.91 2.05
CA VAL A 180 6.17 -2.80 1.54
C VAL A 180 6.65 -2.00 2.74
N VAL A 181 7.96 -1.90 2.91
CA VAL A 181 8.58 -1.09 3.95
C VAL A 181 9.11 0.19 3.31
N ILE A 182 8.61 1.34 3.75
CA ILE A 182 9.17 2.63 3.37
C ILE A 182 10.34 2.95 4.30
N ASP A 183 11.56 2.78 3.79
CA ASP A 183 12.82 3.07 4.47
C ASP A 183 13.28 4.48 4.16
N ASN A 184 12.85 5.44 4.99
CA ASN A 184 13.24 6.84 4.89
C ASN A 184 14.24 7.26 6.00
N ALA A 185 14.94 6.28 6.58
CA ALA A 185 15.92 6.44 7.66
C ALA A 185 15.36 7.17 8.92
N SER A 186 14.10 6.89 9.25
CA SER A 186 13.43 7.43 10.45
C SER A 186 13.44 6.49 11.65
N ALA A 187 13.78 5.21 11.45
CA ALA A 187 13.89 4.22 12.52
C ALA A 187 14.92 4.62 13.58
N ARG A 188 14.59 4.42 14.86
CA ARG A 188 15.48 4.78 15.97
C ARG A 188 16.46 3.67 16.30
N TYR A 189 16.01 2.42 16.21
CA TYR A 189 16.81 1.26 16.58
C TYR A 189 17.33 0.55 15.33
N GLY A 190 18.48 1.01 14.84
CA GLY A 190 19.19 0.32 13.76
C GLY A 190 19.56 -1.11 14.20
N ARG A 191 19.13 -2.12 13.43
CA ARG A 191 19.51 -3.51 13.66
C ARG A 191 20.64 -3.95 12.72
N PRO A 192 21.57 -4.82 13.18
CA PRO A 192 22.59 -5.40 12.32
C PRO A 192 21.95 -6.10 11.11
N GLY A 193 22.55 -5.92 9.92
CA GLY A 193 22.09 -6.54 8.67
C GLY A 193 20.98 -5.78 7.92
N GLY A 194 20.40 -4.74 8.52
CA GLY A 194 19.36 -3.93 7.89
C GLY A 194 17.98 -4.59 7.87
N ILE A 195 17.01 -3.90 7.27
CA ILE A 195 15.60 -4.32 7.29
C ILE A 195 15.40 -5.65 6.53
N ALA A 196 16.03 -5.82 5.36
CA ALA A 196 15.89 -7.04 4.56
C ALA A 196 16.33 -8.29 5.34
N ALA A 197 17.48 -8.25 6.00
CA ALA A 197 17.99 -9.38 6.78
C ALA A 197 17.04 -9.79 7.93
N ARG A 198 16.30 -8.85 8.51
CA ARG A 198 15.28 -9.14 9.53
C ARG A 198 14.13 -9.98 8.96
N PHE A 199 13.65 -9.65 7.77
CA PHE A 199 12.61 -10.43 7.10
C PHE A 199 13.14 -11.81 6.67
N GLU A 200 14.35 -11.87 6.11
CA GLU A 200 15.01 -13.13 5.72
C GLU A 200 15.19 -14.08 6.90
N ALA A 201 15.61 -13.57 8.06
CA ALA A 201 15.71 -14.36 9.29
C ALA A 201 14.36 -14.91 9.75
N GLY A 202 13.25 -14.23 9.43
CA GLY A 202 11.89 -14.70 9.65
C GLY A 202 11.37 -15.66 8.58
N GLY A 203 12.19 -16.06 7.60
CA GLY A 203 11.78 -16.97 6.52
C GLY A 203 11.16 -16.29 5.29
N TRP A 204 11.21 -14.96 5.18
CA TRP A 204 10.61 -14.20 4.08
C TRP A 204 11.55 -14.05 2.89
N SER A 205 11.00 -13.96 1.68
CA SER A 205 11.75 -13.37 0.55
C SER A 205 11.83 -11.85 0.77
N ALA A 206 13.00 -11.25 0.59
CA ALA A 206 13.19 -9.81 0.78
C ALA A 206 14.06 -9.21 -0.33
N VAL A 207 13.73 -7.98 -0.74
CA VAL A 207 14.54 -7.20 -1.70
C VAL A 207 14.51 -5.73 -1.32
N THR A 208 15.61 -5.02 -1.56
CA THR A 208 15.69 -3.56 -1.38
C THR A 208 15.83 -2.88 -2.73
N VAL A 209 15.02 -1.86 -2.99
CA VAL A 209 15.00 -1.10 -4.25
C VAL A 209 14.95 0.40 -3.97
N ASP A 210 15.22 1.20 -4.99
CA ASP A 210 14.93 2.65 -4.96
C ASP A 210 13.42 2.85 -4.91
N GLY A 211 12.95 3.51 -3.85
CA GLY A 211 11.53 3.77 -3.62
C GLY A 211 10.92 4.83 -4.52
N ARG A 212 11.72 5.49 -5.38
CA ARG A 212 11.25 6.45 -6.40
C ARG A 212 11.36 5.94 -7.83
N ASP A 213 11.94 4.77 -8.05
CA ASP A 213 12.00 4.12 -9.36
C ASP A 213 10.78 3.21 -9.54
N HIS A 214 9.82 3.66 -10.36
CA HIS A 214 8.56 2.93 -10.57
C HIS A 214 8.77 1.57 -11.22
N GLU A 215 9.78 1.42 -12.09
CA GLU A 215 10.08 0.13 -12.71
C GLU A 215 10.76 -0.81 -11.72
N ALA A 216 11.67 -0.31 -10.88
CA ALA A 216 12.27 -1.11 -9.82
C ALA A 216 11.23 -1.57 -8.79
N LEU A 217 10.32 -0.68 -8.39
CA LEU A 217 9.19 -1.00 -7.52
C LEU A 217 8.28 -2.07 -8.14
N TYR A 218 7.85 -1.88 -9.39
CA TYR A 218 6.99 -2.83 -10.07
C TYR A 218 7.66 -4.21 -10.24
N ALA A 219 8.94 -4.24 -10.63
CA ALA A 219 9.71 -5.47 -10.75
C ALA A 219 9.85 -6.19 -9.40
N ALA A 220 10.05 -5.45 -8.31
CA ALA A 220 10.11 -6.01 -6.96
C ALA A 220 8.75 -6.54 -6.50
N PHE A 221 7.67 -5.77 -6.68
CA PHE A 221 6.32 -6.18 -6.29
C PHE A 221 5.81 -7.42 -7.03
N THR A 222 6.30 -7.66 -8.24
CA THR A 222 5.90 -8.79 -9.09
C THR A 222 6.92 -9.94 -9.12
N ALA A 223 8.00 -9.84 -8.34
CA ALA A 223 9.03 -10.88 -8.29
C ALA A 223 8.46 -12.21 -7.74
N PRO A 224 8.77 -13.37 -8.34
CA PRO A 224 8.32 -14.66 -7.81
C PRO A 224 8.96 -15.00 -6.44
N HIS A 225 8.16 -15.45 -5.49
CA HIS A 225 8.61 -15.86 -4.15
C HIS A 225 7.85 -17.12 -3.64
N PRO A 226 7.98 -18.26 -4.32
CA PRO A 226 7.13 -19.43 -4.08
C PRO A 226 7.23 -19.92 -2.61
N GLY A 227 6.06 -20.10 -1.98
CA GLY A 227 5.93 -20.67 -0.64
C GLY A 227 6.39 -19.77 0.51
N ARG A 228 6.70 -18.49 0.25
CA ARG A 228 7.20 -17.55 1.26
C ARG A 228 6.49 -16.20 1.14
N PRO A 229 6.18 -15.53 2.27
CA PRO A 229 5.77 -14.14 2.23
C PRO A 229 6.92 -13.26 1.69
N HIS A 230 6.57 -12.09 1.13
CA HIS A 230 7.53 -11.22 0.44
C HIS A 230 7.59 -9.82 1.05
N ALA A 231 8.81 -9.29 1.18
CA ALA A 231 9.08 -7.96 1.68
C ALA A 231 9.86 -7.13 0.65
N VAL A 232 9.32 -5.97 0.28
CA VAL A 232 10.03 -4.97 -0.54
C VAL A 232 10.38 -3.79 0.33
N ILE A 233 11.67 -3.54 0.50
CA ILE A 233 12.21 -2.40 1.23
C ILE A 233 12.44 -1.30 0.18
N ALA A 234 11.52 -0.34 0.13
CA ALA A 234 11.62 0.84 -0.73
C ALA A 234 12.42 1.91 -0.01
N ARG A 235 13.68 2.09 -0.41
CA ARG A 235 14.55 3.11 0.18
C ARG A 235 14.24 4.47 -0.42
N VAL A 236 13.99 5.45 0.44
CA VAL A 236 13.61 6.80 0.04
C VAL A 236 14.56 7.76 0.72
N ASP A 237 15.48 8.35 -0.06
CA ASP A 237 16.41 9.33 0.51
C ASP A 237 15.63 10.54 1.06
N PRO A 238 15.89 10.96 2.32
CA PRO A 238 15.19 12.07 2.97
C PRO A 238 15.59 13.46 2.43
N ARG A 239 16.41 13.53 1.37
CA ARG A 239 17.04 14.77 0.87
C ARG A 239 16.80 15.10 -0.61
N SER A 240 15.94 14.37 -1.31
CA SER A 240 15.55 14.67 -2.70
C SER A 240 14.23 15.41 -2.76
#